data_AF-A0A2S6CTZ5-F1
#
_entry.id   AF-A0A2S6CTZ5-F1
#
_cell.length_a   1.000
_cell.length_b   1.000
_cell.length_c   1.000
_cell.angle_alpha   90.00
_cell.angle_beta   90.00
_cell.angle_gamma   90.00
#
_symmetry.space_group_name_H-M   'P 1'
#
loop_
_entity.id
_entity.type
_entity.pdbx_description
1 polymer ?
#
loop_
_entity_poly.entity_id
_entity_poly.type
_entity_poly.pdbx_seq_one_letter_code
_entity_poly.pdbx_strand_id
1 'polypeptide(L)'
;MNLKEIKTKLFPIVKFISIPLITSGVGLELWNIQTVITNSQLPVFLNPALILAHVALSAHFLESIIAAYYAPSKDKIAFQYAVYTFFVGTVGLIELFDHDAQKD
;
A
#
# COMPACT_ATOMS: atom_id res chain seq x y z
N MET A 1 13.46 10.98 17.45
CA MET A 1 12.04 11.38 17.33
C MET A 1 11.19 10.41 18.12
N ASN A 2 10.26 10.92 18.91
CA ASN A 2 9.24 10.09 19.59
C ASN A 2 8.24 9.54 18.55
N LEU A 3 7.65 8.37 18.78
CA LEU A 3 6.58 7.78 17.96
C LEU A 3 5.47 8.78 17.62
N LYS A 4 5.10 9.67 18.55
CA LYS A 4 4.11 10.73 18.33
C LYS A 4 4.57 11.76 17.29
N GLU A 5 5.85 12.09 17.25
CA GLU A 5 6.45 12.99 16.27
C GLU A 5 6.59 12.33 14.89
N ILE A 6 6.89 11.03 14.86
CA ILE A 6 6.95 10.22 13.64
C ILE A 6 5.57 10.19 12.98
N LYS A 7 4.51 9.87 13.75
CA LYS A 7 3.14 9.84 13.25
C LYS A 7 2.69 11.18 12.68
N THR A 8 3.00 12.28 13.36
CA THR A 8 2.54 13.62 12.95
C THR A 8 3.31 14.19 11.75
N LYS A 9 4.59 13.86 11.58
CA LYS A 9 5.41 14.41 10.49
C LYS A 9 5.59 13.46 9.31
N LEU A 10 5.84 12.17 9.56
CA LEU A 10 6.23 11.22 8.52
C LEU A 10 5.04 10.51 7.88
N PHE A 11 3.98 10.17 8.62
CA PHE A 11 2.83 9.45 8.04
C PHE A 11 2.15 10.23 6.92
N PRO A 12 1.88 11.55 7.03
CA PRO A 12 1.29 12.32 5.93
C PRO A 12 2.16 12.28 4.68
N ILE A 13 3.48 12.37 4.83
CA ILE A 13 4.45 12.35 3.73
C ILE A 13 4.45 10.98 3.05
N VAL A 14 4.54 9.90 3.84
CA VAL A 14 4.51 8.53 3.31
C VAL A 14 3.20 8.28 2.55
N LYS A 15 2.05 8.69 3.12
CA LYS A 15 0.75 8.53 2.45
C LYS A 15 0.69 9.28 1.12
N PHE A 16 1.17 10.52 1.10
CA PHE A 16 1.17 11.34 -0.10
C PHE A 16 2.05 10.76 -1.21
N ILE A 17 3.22 10.20 -0.88
CA ILE A 17 4.15 9.61 -1.85
C ILE A 17 3.72 8.19 -2.25
N SER A 18 3.17 7.41 -1.31
CA SER A 18 2.79 6.01 -1.53
C SER A 18 1.66 5.89 -2.55
N ILE A 19 0.64 6.75 -2.49
CA ILE A 19 -0.49 6.71 -3.44
C ILE A 19 -0.04 6.75 -4.91
N PRO A 20 0.73 7.74 -5.38
CA PRO A 20 1.19 7.76 -6.76
C PRO A 20 2.16 6.62 -7.07
N LEU A 21 3.04 6.21 -6.14
CA LEU A 21 3.96 5.09 -6.37
C LEU A 21 3.22 3.76 -6.59
N ILE A 22 2.25 3.43 -5.73
CA ILE A 22 1.44 2.22 -5.85
C ILE A 22 0.56 2.29 -7.09
N THR A 23 -0.03 3.44 -7.39
CA THR A 23 -0.81 3.64 -8.62
C THR A 23 0.05 3.43 -9.88
N SER A 24 1.26 3.99 -9.91
CA SER A 24 2.22 3.75 -11.00
C SER A 24 2.67 2.30 -11.07
N GLY A 25 2.87 1.65 -9.93
CA GLY A 25 3.17 0.22 -9.86
C GLY A 25 2.07 -0.63 -10.50
N VAL A 26 0.80 -0.39 -10.15
CA VAL A 26 -0.35 -1.05 -10.77
C VAL A 26 -0.36 -0.82 -12.28
N GLY A 27 -0.15 0.42 -12.73
CA GLY A 27 -0.06 0.74 -14.15
C GLY A 27 1.07 -0.01 -14.87
N LEU A 28 2.24 -0.13 -14.24
CA LEU A 28 3.39 -0.84 -14.77
C LEU A 28 3.13 -2.35 -14.87
N GLU A 29 2.46 -2.94 -13.89
CA GLU A 29 2.01 -4.34 -13.95
C GLU A 29 1.01 -4.59 -15.07
N LEU A 30 0.02 -3.69 -15.21
CA LEU A 30 -0.97 -3.79 -16.29
C LEU A 30 -0.31 -3.70 -17.67
N TRP A 31 0.68 -2.82 -17.84
CA TRP A 31 1.48 -2.76 -19.07
C TRP A 31 2.28 -4.05 -19.26
N ASN A 32 2.94 -4.55 -18.22
CA ASN A 32 3.67 -5.83 -18.28
C ASN A 32 2.75 -6.98 -18.74
N ILE A 33 1.56 -7.12 -18.16
CA ILE A 33 0.54 -8.10 -18.59
C ILE A 33 0.14 -7.89 -20.06
N GLN A 34 -0.08 -6.64 -20.48
CA GLN A 34 -0.37 -6.33 -21.88
C GLN A 34 0.75 -6.77 -22.82
N THR A 35 2.02 -6.62 -22.44
CA THR A 35 3.15 -7.04 -23.28
C THR A 35 3.16 -8.56 -23.50
N VAL A 36 2.83 -9.34 -22.45
CA VAL A 36 2.65 -10.80 -22.55
C VAL A 36 1.51 -11.15 -23.51
N ILE A 37 0.36 -10.48 -23.41
CA ILE A 37 -0.80 -10.73 -24.29
C ILE A 37 -0.51 -10.39 -25.76
N THR A 38 0.28 -9.34 -26.00
CA THR A 38 0.57 -8.83 -27.35
C THR A 38 1.84 -9.39 -27.97
N ASN A 39 2.55 -10.30 -27.29
CA ASN A 39 3.88 -10.77 -27.68
C ASN A 39 4.88 -9.62 -27.93
N SER A 40 4.72 -8.51 -27.19
CA SER A 40 5.66 -7.40 -27.18
C SER A 40 6.55 -7.47 -25.93
N GLN A 41 7.51 -6.57 -25.82
CA GLN A 41 8.43 -6.51 -24.69
C GLN A 41 8.35 -5.15 -24.01
N LEU A 42 8.42 -5.17 -22.68
CA LEU A 42 8.60 -3.96 -21.90
C LEU A 42 10.01 -3.41 -22.13
N PRO A 43 10.21 -2.08 -22.23
CA PRO A 43 11.55 -1.51 -22.31
C PRO A 43 12.43 -1.96 -21.13
N VAL A 44 13.63 -2.49 -21.42
CA VAL A 44 14.52 -3.11 -20.41
C VAL A 44 14.88 -2.18 -19.25
N PHE A 45 14.94 -0.86 -19.49
CA PHE A 45 15.22 0.11 -18.44
C PHE A 45 14.12 0.18 -17.36
N LEU A 46 12.92 -0.35 -17.63
CA LEU A 46 11.83 -0.46 -16.66
C LEU A 46 11.92 -1.70 -15.77
N ASN A 47 12.80 -2.67 -16.07
CA ASN A 47 12.93 -3.89 -15.27
C ASN A 47 13.17 -3.62 -13.77
N PRO A 48 14.04 -2.68 -13.37
CA PRO A 48 14.21 -2.36 -11.95
C PRO A 48 12.92 -1.83 -11.31
N ALA A 49 12.19 -0.97 -12.01
CA ALA A 49 10.91 -0.44 -11.53
C ALA A 49 9.85 -1.55 -11.44
N LEU A 50 9.86 -2.51 -12.36
CA LEU A 50 8.95 -3.65 -12.35
C LEU A 50 9.23 -4.59 -11.16
N ILE A 51 10.50 -4.87 -10.84
CA ILE A 51 10.87 -5.64 -9.64
C ILE A 51 10.37 -4.93 -8.37
N LEU A 52 10.55 -3.61 -8.29
CA LEU A 52 10.03 -2.83 -7.16
C LEU A 52 8.50 -2.86 -7.09
N ALA A 53 7.82 -2.78 -8.23
CA ALA A 53 6.36 -2.89 -8.30
C ALA A 53 5.88 -4.26 -7.80
N HIS A 54 6.50 -5.37 -8.24
CA HIS A 54 6.17 -6.71 -7.76
C HIS A 54 6.23 -6.82 -6.23
N VAL A 55 7.33 -6.37 -5.64
CA VAL A 55 7.55 -6.43 -4.18
C VAL A 55 6.58 -5.51 -3.46
N ALA A 56 6.45 -4.26 -3.88
CA ALA A 56 5.61 -3.26 -3.21
C ALA A 56 4.13 -3.65 -3.27
N LEU A 57 3.62 -4.03 -4.44
CA LEU A 57 2.22 -4.42 -4.61
C LEU A 57 1.89 -5.70 -3.85
N SER A 58 2.80 -6.68 -3.83
CA SER A 58 2.60 -7.91 -3.06
C SER A 58 2.54 -7.62 -1.55
N ALA A 59 3.45 -6.81 -1.04
CA ALA A 59 3.44 -6.40 0.37
C ALA A 59 2.15 -5.64 0.72
N HIS A 60 1.80 -4.61 -0.05
CA HIS A 60 0.60 -3.81 0.16
C HIS A 60 -0.69 -4.63 0.03
N PHE A 61 -0.70 -5.65 -0.84
CA PHE A 61 -1.82 -6.59 -0.94
C PHE A 61 -1.97 -7.41 0.34
N LEU A 62 -0.89 -8.00 0.87
CA LEU A 62 -0.94 -8.73 2.15
C LEU A 62 -1.38 -7.83 3.30
N GLU A 63 -0.87 -6.60 3.37
CA GLU A 63 -1.28 -5.62 4.37
C GLU A 63 -2.77 -5.27 4.26
N SER A 64 -3.28 -5.12 3.04
CA SER A 64 -4.71 -4.87 2.81
C SER A 64 -5.60 -6.02 3.28
N ILE A 65 -5.14 -7.28 3.15
CA ILE A 65 -5.85 -8.46 3.66
C ILE A 65 -5.89 -8.44 5.19
N ILE A 66 -4.74 -8.16 5.83
CA ILE A 66 -4.65 -8.04 7.29
C ILE A 66 -5.60 -6.93 7.78
N ALA A 67 -5.59 -5.77 7.11
CA ALA A 67 -6.49 -4.66 7.41
C ALA A 67 -7.96 -5.04 7.26
N ALA A 68 -8.34 -5.71 6.16
CA ALA A 68 -9.70 -6.16 5.93
C ALA A 68 -10.21 -7.08 7.05
N TYR A 69 -9.33 -7.99 7.50
CA TYR A 69 -9.65 -8.96 8.54
C TYR A 69 -9.86 -8.31 9.91
N TYR A 70 -8.97 -7.39 10.31
CA TYR A 70 -9.03 -6.77 11.64
C TYR A 70 -9.93 -5.53 11.72
N ALA A 71 -10.24 -4.87 10.61
CA ALA A 71 -11.04 -3.63 10.60
C ALA A 71 -12.40 -3.71 11.32
N PRO A 72 -13.21 -4.77 11.18
CA PRO A 72 -14.46 -4.89 11.93
C PRO A 72 -14.28 -4.87 13.45
N SER A 73 -13.17 -5.44 13.97
CA SER A 73 -12.85 -5.43 15.41
C SER A 73 -12.43 -4.04 15.93
N LYS A 74 -12.25 -3.07 15.03
CA LYS A 74 -11.84 -1.69 15.30
C LYS A 74 -12.91 -0.66 14.94
N ASP A 75 -14.16 -1.11 14.81
CA ASP A 75 -15.30 -0.29 14.38
C ASP A 75 -15.09 0.37 12.99
N LYS A 76 -14.31 -0.27 12.10
CA LYS A 76 -14.05 0.19 10.72
C LYS A 76 -14.73 -0.73 9.70
N ILE A 77 -15.16 -0.16 8.57
CA ILE A 77 -15.69 -0.93 7.44
C ILE A 77 -14.52 -1.64 6.75
N ALA A 78 -14.56 -2.98 6.73
CA ALA A 78 -13.50 -3.85 6.24
C ALA A 78 -12.98 -3.44 4.85
N PHE A 79 -13.88 -3.33 3.86
CA PHE A 79 -13.50 -3.01 2.48
C PHE A 79 -12.85 -1.63 2.35
N GLN A 80 -13.42 -0.61 3.01
CA GLN A 80 -12.88 0.75 2.95
C GLN A 80 -11.47 0.81 3.55
N TYR A 81 -11.27 0.13 4.68
CA TYR A 81 -9.98 0.15 5.38
C TYR A 81 -8.93 -0.71 4.66
N ALA A 82 -9.34 -1.79 4.00
CA ALA A 82 -8.48 -2.60 3.14
C ALA A 82 -7.96 -1.80 1.95
N VAL A 83 -8.86 -1.11 1.21
CA VAL A 83 -8.49 -0.26 0.08
C VAL A 83 -7.56 0.86 0.54
N TYR A 84 -7.87 1.53 1.65
CA TYR A 84 -6.99 2.53 2.25
C TYR A 84 -5.59 1.95 2.49
N THR A 85 -5.51 0.84 3.20
CA THR A 85 -4.23 0.18 3.55
C THR A 85 -3.46 -0.28 2.32
N PHE A 86 -4.13 -0.75 1.27
CA PHE A 86 -3.46 -1.08 0.01
C PHE A 86 -2.69 0.10 -0.59
N PHE A 87 -3.19 1.33 -0.46
CA PHE A 87 -2.50 2.51 -1.00
C PHE A 87 -1.45 3.10 -0.05
N VAL A 88 -1.65 3.00 1.27
CA VAL A 88 -0.76 3.61 2.26
C VAL A 88 0.19 2.63 2.95
N GLY A 89 0.05 1.34 2.67
CA GLY A 89 0.86 0.25 3.18
C GLY A 89 0.82 0.12 4.70
N THR A 90 1.97 -0.18 5.30
CA THR A 90 2.14 -0.36 6.75
C THR A 90 1.60 0.80 7.58
N VAL A 91 1.59 2.02 7.06
CA VAL A 91 1.00 3.18 7.77
C VAL A 91 -0.49 2.95 8.07
N GLY A 92 -1.23 2.33 7.15
CA GLY A 92 -2.63 1.98 7.36
C GLY A 92 -2.81 0.94 8.46
N LEU A 93 -1.94 -0.08 8.52
CA LEU A 93 -1.95 -1.06 9.60
C LEU A 93 -1.62 -0.42 10.95
N ILE A 94 -0.60 0.43 11.01
CA ILE A 94 -0.25 1.11 12.26
C ILE A 94 -1.42 1.97 12.74
N GLU A 95 -2.04 2.73 11.85
CA GLU A 95 -3.22 3.53 12.19
C GLU A 95 -4.41 2.67 12.66
N LEU A 96 -4.57 1.45 12.12
CA LEU A 96 -5.63 0.53 12.52
C LEU A 96 -5.49 0.08 13.98
N PHE A 97 -4.28 -0.28 14.38
CA PHE A 97 -3.98 -0.81 15.71
C PHE A 97 -3.62 0.28 16.74
N ASP A 98 -3.27 1.48 16.29
CA ASP A 98 -2.99 2.61 17.18
C ASP A 98 -4.25 3.27 17.75
N HIS A 99 -5.39 3.14 17.06
CA HIS A 99 -6.68 3.63 17.57
C HIS A 99 -7.18 2.86 18.81
N ASP A 100 -6.62 1.69 19.12
CA ASP A 100 -6.92 0.97 20.36
C ASP A 100 -6.22 1.57 21.58
N ALA A 101 -5.01 2.13 21.40
CA ALA A 101 -4.17 2.62 22.51
C ALA A 101 -4.65 3.95 23.13
N GLN A 102 -5.78 4.50 22.67
CA GLN A 102 -6.40 5.72 23.19
C GLN A 102 -7.79 5.48 23.80
N LYS A 103 -8.25 4.23 23.90
CA LYS A 103 -9.54 3.87 24.53
C LYS A 103 -9.39 3.35 25.98
N ASP A 104 -8.18 3.37 26.55
CA ASP A 104 -7.90 2.98 27.94
C ASP A 104 -7.52 4.19 28.83
#